data_AF-A0A2X2SVR0-F1
#
_entry.id   AF-A0A2X2SVR0-F1
#
_cell.length_a   1.000
_cell.length_b   1.000
_cell.length_c   1.000
_cell.angle_alpha   90.00
_cell.angle_beta   90.00
_cell.angle_gamma   90.00
#
_symmetry.space_group_name_H-M   'P 1'
#
loop_
_entity.id
_entity.type
_entity.pdbx_description
1 polymer ?
#
loop_
_entity_poly.entity_id
_entity_poly.type
_entity_poly.pdbx_seq_one_letter_code
_entity_poly.pdbx_strand_id
1 'polypeptide(L)'
;MSQHASLILTNGQFHTLDKENPLAEAVAIKDGKILAAGTTAYVMSFAGEGSQMVDLKGHTVIPGLNDSHLHLIRGGLNYNLELRWEGVPSLADALRMLKEQALRTPIPAVGSRGGRLDRVPVCRTPYANHRRA
;
A
#
# COMPACT_ATOMS: atom_id res chain seq x y z
N MET A 1 12.17 -8.11 -34.01
CA MET A 1 12.47 -7.33 -32.79
C MET A 1 13.37 -8.18 -31.91
N SER A 2 14.48 -7.63 -31.40
CA SER A 2 15.41 -8.36 -30.53
C SER A 2 14.69 -8.90 -29.29
N GLN A 3 14.82 -10.19 -29.00
CA GLN A 3 14.19 -10.84 -27.84
C GLN A 3 15.03 -10.72 -26.55
N HIS A 4 16.08 -9.88 -26.55
CA HIS A 4 16.95 -9.73 -25.39
C HIS A 4 16.31 -8.90 -24.27
N ALA A 5 16.56 -9.31 -23.02
CA ALA A 5 16.10 -8.65 -21.81
C ALA A 5 16.95 -7.41 -21.49
N SER A 6 16.33 -6.37 -20.93
CA SER A 6 17.06 -5.20 -20.41
C SER A 6 17.58 -5.46 -18.99
N LEU A 7 16.88 -6.30 -18.22
CA LEU A 7 17.23 -6.67 -16.85
C LEU A 7 17.01 -8.17 -16.66
N ILE A 8 17.97 -8.85 -16.04
CA ILE A 8 17.87 -10.25 -15.63
C ILE A 8 18.17 -10.35 -14.14
N LEU A 9 17.24 -10.95 -13.40
CA LEU A 9 17.36 -11.24 -11.99
C LEU A 9 17.65 -12.74 -11.84
N THR A 10 18.67 -13.10 -11.07
CA THR A 10 19.11 -14.50 -10.90
C THR A 10 19.27 -14.85 -9.43
N ASN A 11 19.37 -16.15 -9.13
CA ASN A 11 19.61 -16.66 -7.78
C ASN A 11 18.60 -16.11 -6.77
N GLY A 12 17.33 -16.10 -7.16
CA GLY A 12 16.21 -15.67 -6.31
C GLY A 12 15.22 -16.81 -6.09
N GLN A 13 14.35 -16.66 -5.09
CA GLN A 13 13.19 -17.52 -4.89
C GLN A 13 11.95 -16.74 -5.32
N PHE A 14 11.56 -16.88 -6.59
CA PHE A 14 10.45 -16.12 -7.16
C PHE A 14 9.14 -16.87 -6.96
N HIS A 15 8.15 -16.24 -6.33
CA HIS A 15 6.78 -16.70 -6.32
C HIS A 15 6.01 -16.00 -7.45
N THR A 16 5.56 -16.74 -8.45
CA THR A 16 4.90 -16.16 -9.63
C THR A 16 3.39 -16.01 -9.47
N LEU A 17 2.80 -16.80 -8.56
CA LEU A 17 1.35 -17.02 -8.42
C LEU A 17 0.69 -17.64 -9.67
N ASP A 18 1.48 -18.12 -10.63
CA ASP A 18 1.03 -18.99 -11.71
C ASP A 18 0.88 -20.42 -11.17
N LYS A 19 -0.24 -21.08 -11.48
CA LYS A 19 -0.52 -22.45 -11.02
C LYS A 19 0.40 -23.47 -11.68
N GLU A 20 0.77 -23.24 -12.95
CA GLU A 20 1.58 -24.17 -13.72
C GLU A 20 3.09 -24.00 -13.42
N ASN A 21 3.49 -22.80 -13.00
CA ASN A 21 4.88 -22.49 -12.67
C ASN A 21 4.99 -21.59 -11.44
N PRO A 22 4.63 -22.08 -10.23
CA PRO A 22 4.49 -21.25 -9.04
C PRO A 22 5.81 -20.70 -8.49
N LEU A 23 6.94 -21.34 -8.84
CA LEU A 23 8.27 -21.00 -8.38
C LEU A 23 9.24 -20.84 -9.55
N ALA A 24 10.12 -19.84 -9.47
CA ALA A 24 11.22 -19.66 -10.42
C ALA A 24 12.52 -19.29 -9.70
N GLU A 25 13.65 -19.50 -10.37
CA GLU A 25 15.00 -19.19 -9.88
C GLU A 25 15.52 -17.87 -10.46
N ALA A 26 14.99 -17.48 -11.61
CA ALA A 26 15.39 -16.29 -12.35
C ALA A 26 14.22 -15.69 -13.13
N VAL A 27 14.33 -14.41 -13.49
CA VAL A 27 13.36 -13.67 -14.31
C VAL A 27 14.08 -12.73 -15.28
N ALA A 28 13.65 -12.75 -16.54
CA ALA A 28 14.06 -11.81 -17.59
C ALA A 28 12.99 -10.74 -17.79
N ILE A 29 13.41 -9.48 -17.82
CA ILE A 29 12.53 -8.31 -17.91
C ILE A 29 12.97 -7.43 -19.07
N LYS A 30 12.00 -6.94 -19.84
CA LYS A 30 12.20 -5.94 -20.89
C LYS A 30 11.07 -4.92 -20.88
N ASP A 31 11.42 -3.64 -20.88
CA ASP A 31 10.45 -2.52 -20.93
C ASP A 31 9.34 -2.64 -19.88
N GLY A 32 9.71 -3.04 -18.65
CA GLY A 32 8.78 -3.23 -17.53
C GLY A 32 7.91 -4.48 -17.60
N LYS A 33 8.12 -5.37 -18.58
CA LYS A 33 7.38 -6.63 -18.75
C LYS A 33 8.27 -7.83 -18.52
N ILE A 34 7.70 -8.88 -17.93
CA ILE A 34 8.37 -10.17 -17.80
C ILE A 34 8.38 -10.85 -19.18
N LEU A 35 9.57 -11.18 -19.67
CA LEU A 35 9.75 -11.98 -20.88
C LEU A 35 9.76 -13.48 -20.58
N ALA A 36 10.40 -13.86 -19.46
CA ALA A 36 10.51 -15.25 -19.03
C ALA A 36 10.73 -15.32 -17.51
N ALA A 37 10.22 -16.39 -16.90
CA ALA A 37 10.47 -16.75 -15.51
C ALA A 37 10.64 -18.28 -15.44
N GLY A 38 11.67 -18.76 -14.74
CA GLY A 38 11.93 -20.19 -14.63
C GLY A 38 13.32 -20.49 -14.09
N THR A 39 13.95 -21.54 -14.61
CA THR A 39 15.33 -21.89 -14.25
C THR A 39 16.31 -20.80 -14.71
N THR A 40 17.43 -20.68 -14.00
CA THR A 40 18.48 -19.72 -14.37
C THR A 40 18.95 -19.96 -15.81
N ALA A 41 19.16 -21.21 -16.21
CA ALA A 41 19.62 -21.56 -17.55
C ALA A 41 18.65 -21.12 -18.66
N TYR A 42 17.34 -21.31 -18.46
CA TYR A 42 16.33 -20.90 -19.42
C TYR A 42 16.29 -19.38 -19.58
N VAL A 43 16.29 -18.66 -18.46
CA VAL A 43 16.23 -17.19 -18.45
C VAL A 43 17.49 -16.56 -19.05
N MET A 44 18.66 -17.17 -18.87
CA MET A 44 19.90 -16.69 -19.46
C MET A 44 19.93 -16.73 -21.00
N SER A 45 19.05 -17.51 -21.64
CA SER A 45 18.89 -17.48 -23.11
C SER A 45 18.37 -16.13 -23.64
N PHE A 46 17.77 -15.31 -22.77
CA PHE A 46 17.30 -13.96 -23.08
C PHE A 46 18.36 -12.88 -22.83
N ALA A 47 19.55 -13.24 -22.33
CA ALA A 47 20.64 -12.28 -22.17
C ALA A 47 21.11 -11.76 -23.53
N GLY A 48 21.45 -10.48 -23.60
CA GLY A 48 22.00 -9.84 -24.78
C GLY A 48 22.96 -8.72 -24.42
N GLU A 49 23.49 -8.05 -25.43
CA GLU A 49 24.36 -6.89 -25.23
C GLU A 49 23.60 -5.79 -24.47
N GLY A 50 24.15 -5.34 -23.34
CA GLY A 50 23.53 -4.33 -22.48
C GLY A 50 22.51 -4.84 -21.47
N SER A 51 22.25 -6.15 -21.37
CA SER A 51 21.42 -6.69 -20.28
C SER A 51 22.06 -6.41 -18.92
N GLN A 52 21.33 -5.73 -18.03
CA GLN A 52 21.75 -5.59 -16.65
C GLN A 52 21.49 -6.91 -15.90
N MET A 53 22.50 -7.40 -15.19
CA MET A 53 22.39 -8.60 -14.37
C MET A 53 22.35 -8.24 -12.88
N VAL A 54 21.42 -8.85 -12.14
CA VAL A 54 21.33 -8.70 -10.67
C VAL A 54 21.24 -10.07 -10.03
N ASP A 55 22.21 -10.36 -9.15
CA ASP A 55 22.18 -11.53 -8.26
C ASP A 55 21.39 -11.20 -7.00
N LEU A 56 20.31 -11.94 -6.78
CA LEU A 56 19.42 -11.76 -5.63
C LEU A 56 19.90 -12.49 -4.37
N LYS A 57 21.00 -13.23 -4.41
CA LYS A 57 21.63 -13.86 -3.22
C LYS A 57 20.66 -14.73 -2.41
N GLY A 58 19.78 -15.45 -3.08
CA GLY A 58 18.77 -16.33 -2.48
C GLY A 58 17.55 -15.63 -1.89
N HIS A 59 17.42 -14.29 -2.01
CA HIS A 59 16.26 -13.56 -1.49
C HIS A 59 14.96 -13.95 -2.23
N THR A 60 13.85 -13.83 -1.51
CA THR A 60 12.52 -14.10 -2.04
C THR A 60 11.98 -12.91 -2.82
N VAL A 61 11.37 -13.18 -3.98
CA VAL A 61 10.66 -12.20 -4.79
C VAL A 61 9.20 -12.61 -4.87
N ILE A 62 8.31 -11.66 -4.60
CA ILE A 62 6.87 -11.81 -4.74
C ILE A 62 6.36 -10.79 -5.77
N PRO A 63 5.17 -11.00 -6.36
CA PRO A 63 4.55 -9.97 -7.17
C PRO A 63 4.33 -8.71 -6.34
N GLY A 64 4.41 -7.55 -6.99
CA GLY A 64 4.12 -6.28 -6.32
C GLY A 64 2.75 -6.31 -5.65
N LEU A 65 2.67 -5.78 -4.43
CA LEU A 65 1.40 -5.71 -3.71
C LEU A 65 0.42 -4.81 -4.46
N ASN A 66 -0.80 -5.31 -4.65
CA ASN A 66 -1.89 -4.55 -5.26
C ASN A 66 -2.95 -4.29 -4.20
N ASP A 67 -3.09 -3.02 -3.81
CA ASP A 67 -4.19 -2.55 -2.97
C ASP A 67 -5.36 -2.14 -3.87
N SER A 68 -6.41 -2.96 -3.88
CA SER A 68 -7.58 -2.77 -4.74
C SER A 68 -8.52 -1.68 -4.24
N HIS A 69 -8.39 -1.25 -2.98
CA HIS A 69 -9.28 -0.26 -2.40
C HIS A 69 -8.59 0.53 -1.29
N LEU A 70 -7.97 1.64 -1.68
CA LEU A 70 -7.33 2.59 -0.78
C LEU A 70 -7.92 4.00 -0.93
N HIS A 71 -8.20 4.65 0.19
CA HIS A 71 -8.54 6.08 0.21
C HIS A 71 -7.28 6.94 0.30
N LEU A 72 -6.41 6.88 -0.72
CA LEU A 72 -5.06 7.47 -0.67
C LEU A 72 -5.07 8.97 -0.34
N ILE A 73 -5.97 9.74 -0.95
CA ILE A 73 -6.10 11.18 -0.72
C ILE A 73 -6.51 11.47 0.74
N ARG A 74 -7.45 10.69 1.28
CA ARG A 74 -7.86 10.83 2.69
C ARG A 74 -6.72 10.46 3.62
N GLY A 75 -6.06 9.33 3.37
CA GLY A 75 -4.90 8.89 4.13
C GLY A 75 -3.83 9.98 4.17
N GLY A 76 -3.37 10.45 3.02
CA GLY A 76 -2.31 11.47 2.94
C GLY A 76 -2.69 12.82 3.56
N LEU A 77 -3.89 13.34 3.26
CA LEU A 77 -4.32 14.65 3.77
C LEU A 77 -4.64 14.64 5.26
N ASN A 78 -5.21 13.54 5.77
CA ASN A 78 -5.71 13.49 7.14
C ASN A 78 -4.75 12.79 8.11
N TYR A 79 -3.67 12.15 7.64
CA TYR A 79 -2.75 11.43 8.54
C TYR A 79 -2.24 12.30 9.70
N ASN A 80 -1.93 13.57 9.40
CA ASN A 80 -1.45 14.54 10.40
C ASN A 80 -2.57 15.31 11.11
N LEU A 81 -3.82 15.17 10.65
CA LEU A 81 -4.99 15.84 11.22
C LEU A 81 -5.78 14.94 12.17
N GLU A 82 -5.76 13.64 11.93
CA GLU A 82 -6.46 12.65 12.75
C GLU A 82 -5.70 12.40 14.06
N LEU A 83 -6.44 12.46 15.18
CA LEU A 83 -5.88 12.11 16.48
C LEU A 83 -5.83 10.60 16.65
N ARG A 84 -4.65 10.11 17.01
CA ARG A 84 -4.43 8.71 17.39
C ARG A 84 -4.68 8.59 18.89
N TRP A 85 -5.81 8.00 19.28
CA TRP A 85 -6.16 7.77 20.70
C TRP A 85 -5.88 6.34 21.18
N GLU A 86 -5.19 5.54 20.36
CA GLU A 86 -4.66 4.25 20.76
C GLU A 86 -3.81 4.40 22.04
N GLY A 87 -4.20 3.71 23.12
CA GLY A 87 -3.48 3.76 24.39
C GLY A 87 -3.72 5.00 25.26
N VAL A 88 -4.68 5.87 24.93
CA VAL A 88 -5.04 7.02 25.79
C VAL A 88 -5.97 6.55 26.91
N PRO A 89 -5.57 6.63 28.19
CA PRO A 89 -6.26 5.93 29.28
C PRO A 89 -7.43 6.71 29.88
N SER A 90 -7.64 7.97 29.49
CA SER A 90 -8.66 8.82 30.09
C SER A 90 -9.34 9.75 29.09
N LEU A 91 -10.62 10.04 29.36
CA LEU A 91 -11.39 11.03 28.61
C LEU A 91 -10.78 12.44 28.71
N ALA A 92 -10.25 12.79 29.88
CA ALA A 92 -9.63 14.10 30.09
C ALA A 92 -8.41 14.30 29.17
N ASP A 93 -7.59 13.26 28.99
CA ASP A 93 -6.45 13.29 28.08
C ASP A 93 -6.90 13.39 26.61
N ALA A 94 -7.90 12.60 26.22
CA ALA A 94 -8.44 12.65 24.86
C ALA A 94 -8.99 14.05 24.51
N LEU A 95 -9.72 14.68 25.44
CA LEU A 95 -10.26 16.04 25.26
C LEU A 95 -9.17 17.11 25.23
N ARG A 96 -8.12 16.96 26.06
CA ARG A 96 -6.95 17.85 26.01
C ARG A 96 -6.24 17.75 24.66
N MET A 97 -6.00 16.54 24.17
CA MET A 97 -5.41 16.29 22.85
C MET A 97 -6.26 16.88 21.72
N LEU A 98 -7.58 16.76 21.80
CA LEU A 98 -8.51 17.37 20.84
C LEU A 98 -8.38 18.89 20.81
N LYS A 99 -8.34 19.51 22.00
CA LYS A 99 -8.19 20.96 22.13
C LYS A 99 -6.87 21.45 21.54
N GLU A 100 -5.76 20.77 21.83
CA GLU A 100 -4.43 21.13 21.31
C GLU A 100 -4.37 21.03 19.78
N GLN A 101 -4.95 19.98 19.20
CA GLN A 101 -4.98 19.79 17.75
C GLN A 101 -5.84 20.82 17.03
N ALA A 102 -6.99 21.16 17.62
CA ALA A 102 -7.88 22.20 17.10
C ALA A 102 -7.18 23.58 17.07
N LEU A 103 -6.35 23.90 18.07
CA LEU A 103 -5.60 25.16 18.14
C LEU A 103 -4.47 25.27 17.10
N ARG A 104 -3.90 24.14 16.66
CA ARG A 104 -2.75 24.11 15.76
C ARG A 104 -3.12 23.93 14.28
N THR A 105 -4.38 23.60 13.99
CA THR A 105 -4.85 23.36 12.62
C THR A 105 -5.32 24.68 11.98
N PRO A 106 -4.67 25.19 10.91
CA PRO A 106 -5.05 26.45 10.27
C PRO A 106 -6.45 26.40 9.62
N ILE A 107 -7.19 27.50 9.72
CA ILE A 107 -8.52 27.67 9.10
C ILE A 107 -8.34 28.09 7.63
N PRO A 108 -8.05 27.13 6.75
CA PRO A 108 -8.99 26.75 5.69
C PRO A 108 -9.28 25.24 5.67
N ALA A 109 -8.58 24.44 6.49
CA ALA A 109 -8.75 22.98 6.54
C ALA A 109 -10.13 22.55 7.08
N VAL A 110 -10.79 23.44 7.81
CA VAL A 110 -12.16 23.29 8.33
C VAL A 110 -13.21 24.01 7.44
N GLY A 111 -12.77 24.79 6.44
CA GLY A 111 -13.57 25.86 5.85
C GLY A 111 -14.10 25.68 4.43
N SER A 112 -13.65 24.70 3.65
CA SER A 112 -14.11 24.53 2.25
C SER A 112 -15.13 23.41 2.03
N ARG A 113 -15.44 22.60 3.06
CA ARG A 113 -16.66 21.79 3.09
C ARG A 113 -17.61 22.44 4.05
N GLY A 114 -18.56 23.21 3.52
CA GLY A 114 -19.56 23.97 4.27
C GLY A 114 -20.12 23.19 5.46
N GLY A 115 -19.65 23.56 6.64
CA GLY A 115 -19.97 22.90 7.90
C GLY A 115 -19.48 23.81 9.01
N ARG A 116 -20.29 24.81 9.31
CA ARG A 116 -20.09 25.74 10.42
C ARG A 116 -19.95 24.90 11.72
N LEU A 117 -18.93 25.21 12.53
CA LEU A 117 -18.54 24.47 13.76
C LEU A 117 -19.61 24.45 14.87
N ASP A 118 -20.75 25.09 14.66
CA ASP A 118 -21.95 25.06 15.49
C ASP A 118 -22.86 23.85 15.22
N ARG A 119 -22.51 22.97 14.26
CA ARG A 119 -23.20 21.69 14.03
C ARG A 119 -22.22 20.53 13.98
N VAL A 120 -21.68 20.13 15.14
CA VAL A 120 -21.26 18.74 15.33
C VAL A 120 -22.54 17.92 15.46
N PRO A 121 -22.92 17.06 14.49
CA PRO A 121 -23.99 16.13 14.75
C PRO A 121 -23.42 15.15 15.78
N VAL A 122 -23.88 15.26 17.02
CA VAL A 122 -23.80 14.17 17.98
C VAL A 122 -24.30 12.94 17.22
N CYS A 123 -23.42 11.96 17.04
CA CYS A 123 -23.74 10.69 16.41
C CYS A 123 -24.85 10.05 17.26
N ARG A 124 -26.11 10.27 16.89
CA ARG A 124 -27.24 9.50 17.40
C ARG A 124 -27.17 8.16 16.68
N THR A 125 -26.44 7.23 17.26
CA THR A 125 -26.57 5.80 16.93
C THR A 125 -28.04 5.38 17.09
N PRO A 126 -28.67 4.74 16.10
CA PRO A 126 -29.97 4.13 16.28
C PRO A 126 -29.77 2.77 16.96
N TYR A 127 -29.47 2.77 18.26
CA TYR A 127 -29.73 1.59 19.09
C TYR A 127 -31.04 1.85 19.83
N ALA A 128 -32.16 1.60 19.15
CA ALA A 128 -33.48 1.59 19.74
C ALA A 128 -34.18 0.26 19.41
N ASN A 129 -34.21 -0.60 20.43
CA ASN A 129 -35.23 -1.61 20.70
C ASN A 129 -35.51 -2.71 19.66
N HIS A 130 -34.77 -3.82 19.79
CA HIS A 130 -35.40 -5.14 19.62
C HIS A 130 -36.02 -5.57 20.97
N ARG A 131 -37.29 -5.19 21.18
CA ARG A 131 -38.21 -5.90 22.07
C ARG A 131 -39.45 -6.30 21.27
N ARG A 132 -39.57 -7.61 21.05
CA ARG A 132 -40.78 -8.45 20.88
C ARG A 132 -42.06 -7.77 20.36
N ALA A 133 -42.53 -8.24 19.21
CA ALA A 133 -43.75 -9.04 19.08
C ALA A 133 -43.68 -9.79 17.75
#